data_AF-A0AAP3DMQ1-F1
#
_entry.id   AF-A0AAP3DMQ1-F1
#
_cell.length_a   1.000
_cell.length_b   1.000
_cell.length_c   1.000
_cell.angle_alpha   90.00
_cell.angle_beta   90.00
_cell.angle_gamma   90.00
#
_symmetry.space_group_name_H-M   'P 1'
#
loop_
_entity.id
_entity.type
_entity.pdbx_description
1 polymer ?
#
loop_
_entity_poly.entity_id
_entity_poly.type
_entity_poly.pdbx_seq_one_letter_code
_entity_poly.pdbx_strand_id
1 'polypeptide(L)'
;MILEKFRKKLPPYWYENEVAEYHFEGSMEAIKSLDAQRMDLMKQFNPMTATWGLDIWDWIYFGKKQSLSIEERRNKIRAQHWARLPFTMSVLQSLGNATGGLLSVTEDFKAKEIVFSFEQNQPVDLLTLHTVFEKMRPVHVNRERITIQQKGSLTYWSGTTQVYESFPLFCGAFYAGGETGLC
;
A
#
# COMPACT_ATOMS: atom_id res chain seq x y z
N MET A 1 -13.84 44.77 -18.49
CA MET A 1 -12.51 45.18 -18.02
C MET A 1 -11.51 44.03 -18.20
N ILE A 2 -10.33 44.26 -18.82
CA ILE A 2 -9.29 43.21 -19.00
C ILE A 2 -8.87 42.58 -17.66
N LEU A 3 -8.90 41.24 -17.58
CA LEU A 3 -8.53 40.47 -16.37
C LEU A 3 -7.09 40.73 -15.93
N GLU A 4 -6.86 40.74 -14.60
CA GLU A 4 -5.58 41.06 -13.98
C GLU A 4 -4.41 40.19 -14.46
N LYS A 5 -4.68 38.90 -14.75
CA LYS A 5 -3.68 37.97 -15.28
C LYS A 5 -3.06 38.42 -16.60
N PHE A 6 -3.81 39.16 -17.43
CA PHE A 6 -3.32 39.69 -18.70
C PHE A 6 -2.66 41.05 -18.53
N ARG A 7 -3.15 41.88 -17.60
CA ARG A 7 -2.54 43.17 -17.25
C ARG A 7 -1.08 43.01 -16.84
N LYS A 8 -0.74 41.95 -16.09
CA LYS A 8 0.66 41.63 -15.73
C LYS A 8 1.61 41.42 -16.91
N LYS A 9 1.09 41.18 -18.12
CA LYS A 9 1.88 40.89 -19.33
C LYS A 9 1.70 41.94 -20.43
N LEU A 10 0.83 42.92 -20.23
CA LEU A 10 0.51 43.95 -21.22
C LEU A 10 0.97 45.33 -20.73
N PRO A 11 1.40 46.21 -21.64
CA PRO A 11 1.67 47.60 -21.28
C PRO A 11 0.41 48.32 -20.73
N PRO A 12 0.55 49.29 -19.80
CA PRO A 12 -0.58 49.95 -19.14
C PRO A 12 -1.60 50.62 -20.08
N TYR A 13 -1.16 51.12 -21.24
CA TYR A 13 -2.03 51.80 -22.19
C TYR A 13 -3.05 50.85 -22.88
N TRP A 14 -2.91 49.53 -22.73
CA TRP A 14 -3.88 48.56 -23.24
C TRP A 14 -5.06 48.31 -22.29
N TYR A 15 -4.99 48.77 -21.04
CA TYR A 15 -5.92 48.33 -19.99
C TYR A 15 -7.36 48.82 -20.17
N GLU A 16 -7.54 49.92 -20.90
CA GLU A 16 -8.80 50.60 -21.16
C GLU A 16 -9.27 50.42 -22.61
N ASN A 17 -8.57 49.61 -23.41
CA ASN A 17 -8.93 49.38 -24.81
C ASN A 17 -10.11 48.39 -24.91
N GLU A 18 -11.28 48.90 -25.30
CA GLU A 18 -12.52 48.11 -25.46
C GLU A 18 -12.40 47.01 -26.52
N VAL A 19 -11.68 47.25 -27.62
CA VAL A 19 -11.46 46.25 -28.68
C VAL A 19 -10.62 45.09 -28.16
N ALA A 20 -9.59 45.39 -27.36
CA ALA A 20 -8.77 44.37 -26.72
C ALA A 20 -9.59 43.53 -25.73
N GLU A 21 -10.52 44.15 -25.00
CA GLU A 21 -11.45 43.45 -24.10
C GLU A 21 -12.28 42.41 -24.85
N TYR A 22 -12.95 42.80 -25.94
CA TYR A 22 -13.74 41.86 -26.75
C TYR A 22 -12.89 40.71 -27.32
N HIS A 23 -11.66 40.99 -27.74
CA HIS A 23 -10.74 39.94 -28.19
C HIS A 23 -10.38 38.95 -27.08
N PHE A 24 -10.12 39.42 -25.87
CA PHE A 24 -9.81 38.55 -24.73
C PHE A 24 -11.02 37.75 -24.26
N GLU A 25 -12.21 38.36 -24.26
CA GLU A 25 -13.46 37.67 -23.90
C GLU A 25 -13.78 36.57 -24.92
N GLY A 26 -13.73 36.88 -26.22
CA GLY A 26 -13.96 35.90 -27.29
C GLY A 26 -12.93 34.77 -27.29
N SER A 27 -11.68 35.06 -26.93
CA SER A 27 -10.60 34.06 -26.87
C SER A 27 -10.61 33.24 -25.58
N MET A 28 -11.29 33.69 -24.53
CA MET A 28 -11.24 33.06 -23.21
C MET A 28 -11.75 31.62 -23.25
N GLU A 29 -12.82 31.37 -24.00
CA GLU A 29 -13.41 30.04 -24.08
C GLU A 29 -12.49 29.04 -24.79
N ALA A 30 -11.85 29.48 -25.87
CA ALA A 30 -10.82 28.68 -26.54
C ALA A 30 -9.64 28.35 -25.61
N ILE A 31 -9.19 29.34 -24.82
CA ILE A 31 -8.12 29.12 -23.83
C ILE A 31 -8.53 28.12 -22.76
N LYS A 32 -9.75 28.21 -22.23
CA LYS A 32 -10.28 27.26 -21.24
C LYS A 32 -10.37 25.84 -21.82
N SER A 33 -10.88 25.71 -23.05
CA SER A 33 -10.97 24.42 -23.74
C SER A 33 -9.60 23.79 -23.95
N LEU A 34 -8.60 24.57 -24.38
CA LEU A 34 -7.22 24.09 -24.51
C LEU A 34 -6.62 23.66 -23.17
N ASP A 35 -6.86 24.42 -22.09
CA ASP A 35 -6.38 24.03 -20.77
C ASP A 35 -7.05 22.75 -20.26
N ALA A 36 -8.34 22.57 -20.52
CA ALA A 36 -9.06 21.34 -20.21
C ALA A 36 -8.50 20.13 -21.00
N GLN A 37 -8.24 20.29 -22.29
CA GLN A 37 -7.60 19.26 -23.13
C GLN A 37 -6.19 18.92 -22.63
N ARG A 38 -5.39 19.93 -22.28
CA ARG A 38 -4.07 19.75 -21.68
C ARG A 38 -4.16 18.94 -20.39
N MET A 39 -5.08 19.29 -19.50
CA MET A 39 -5.27 18.56 -18.25
C MET A 39 -5.73 17.12 -18.47
N ASP A 40 -6.61 16.86 -19.44
CA ASP A 40 -7.02 15.49 -19.79
C ASP A 40 -5.83 14.67 -20.31
N LEU A 41 -5.02 15.24 -21.20
CA LEU A 41 -3.81 14.60 -21.72
C LEU A 41 -2.82 14.29 -20.58
N MET A 42 -2.61 15.22 -19.64
CA MET A 42 -1.75 15.00 -18.48
C MET A 42 -2.22 13.83 -17.61
N LYS A 43 -3.54 13.62 -17.47
CA LYS A 43 -4.08 12.46 -16.75
C LYS A 43 -3.78 11.13 -17.43
N GLN A 44 -3.53 11.12 -18.75
CA GLN A 44 -3.21 9.87 -19.45
C GLN A 44 -1.76 9.41 -19.25
N PHE A 45 -0.84 10.31 -18.87
CA PHE A 45 0.55 9.98 -18.59
C PHE A 45 0.79 9.29 -17.25
N ASN A 46 -0.26 9.04 -16.46
CA ASN A 46 -0.17 8.21 -15.27
C ASN A 46 -1.14 7.02 -15.44
N PRO A 47 -0.66 5.76 -15.37
CA PRO A 47 -1.53 4.59 -15.55
C PRO A 47 -2.69 4.55 -14.55
N MET A 48 -2.53 5.14 -13.35
CA MET A 48 -3.57 5.17 -12.32
C MET A 48 -4.76 6.08 -12.69
N THR A 49 -4.51 7.14 -13.45
CA THR A 49 -5.54 8.10 -13.88
C THR A 49 -5.95 7.93 -15.33
N ALA A 50 -5.12 7.28 -16.14
CA ALA A 50 -5.37 7.04 -17.55
C ALA A 50 -6.66 6.25 -17.77
N THR A 51 -7.44 6.67 -18.75
CA THR A 51 -8.67 6.01 -19.20
C THR A 51 -8.45 5.43 -20.58
N TRP A 52 -8.42 6.28 -21.60
CA TRP A 52 -8.14 5.89 -22.98
C TRP A 52 -6.64 5.68 -23.22
N GLY A 53 -5.76 6.35 -22.46
CA GLY A 53 -4.30 6.17 -22.55
C GLY A 53 -3.79 4.81 -22.08
N LEU A 54 -4.63 3.99 -21.42
CA LEU A 54 -4.23 2.65 -20.95
C LEU A 54 -3.81 1.73 -22.10
N ASP A 55 -4.31 1.95 -23.32
CA ASP A 55 -3.92 1.15 -24.49
C ASP A 55 -2.42 1.28 -24.79
N ILE A 56 -1.86 2.47 -24.59
CA ILE A 56 -0.44 2.75 -24.76
C ILE A 56 0.35 2.09 -23.63
N TRP A 57 -0.12 2.19 -22.38
CA TRP A 57 0.52 1.55 -21.23
C TRP A 57 0.55 0.03 -21.35
N ASP A 58 -0.53 -0.58 -21.82
CA ASP A 58 -0.57 -2.02 -22.10
C ASP A 58 0.46 -2.42 -23.15
N TRP A 59 0.65 -1.61 -24.19
CA TRP A 59 1.69 -1.85 -25.18
C TRP A 59 3.10 -1.71 -24.58
N ILE A 60 3.37 -0.68 -23.77
CA ILE A 60 4.66 -0.49 -23.08
C ILE A 60 5.02 -1.66 -22.16
N TYR A 61 4.04 -2.20 -21.43
CA TYR A 61 4.29 -3.28 -20.47
C TYR A 61 4.18 -4.69 -21.07
N PHE A 62 3.26 -4.92 -22.00
CA PHE A 62 2.91 -6.26 -22.48
C PHE A 62 3.03 -6.45 -23.99
N GLY A 63 3.32 -5.38 -24.75
CA GLY A 63 3.42 -5.41 -26.22
C GLY A 63 2.07 -5.56 -26.94
N LYS A 64 0.96 -5.63 -26.20
CA LYS A 64 -0.39 -5.81 -26.75
C LYS A 64 -1.44 -5.14 -25.87
N LYS A 65 -2.51 -4.67 -26.49
CA LYS A 65 -3.70 -4.15 -25.79
C LYS A 65 -4.39 -5.28 -25.01
N GLN A 66 -4.84 -5.00 -23.80
CA GLN A 66 -5.65 -5.93 -23.01
C GLN A 66 -7.14 -5.61 -23.15
N SER A 67 -7.96 -6.67 -23.22
CA SER A 67 -9.43 -6.60 -23.31
C SER A 67 -10.11 -6.65 -21.94
N LEU A 68 -9.40 -6.28 -20.88
CA LEU A 68 -9.88 -6.32 -19.49
C LEU A 68 -10.54 -5.00 -19.09
N SER A 69 -11.20 -4.99 -17.93
CA SER A 69 -11.73 -3.75 -17.37
C SER A 69 -10.61 -2.76 -17.02
N ILE A 70 -10.94 -1.46 -16.95
CA ILE A 70 -9.98 -0.39 -16.67
C ILE A 70 -9.20 -0.66 -15.36
N GLU A 71 -9.89 -1.12 -14.31
CA GLU A 71 -9.29 -1.37 -13.00
C GLU A 71 -8.35 -2.58 -13.02
N GLU A 72 -8.76 -3.67 -13.67
CA GLU A 72 -7.93 -4.86 -13.83
C GLU A 72 -6.66 -4.56 -14.63
N ARG A 73 -6.77 -3.74 -15.68
CA ARG A 73 -5.62 -3.28 -16.47
C ARG A 73 -4.65 -2.48 -15.61
N ARG A 74 -5.14 -1.53 -14.82
CA ARG A 74 -4.32 -0.74 -13.88
C ARG A 74 -3.60 -1.62 -12.88
N ASN A 75 -4.30 -2.61 -12.31
CA ASN A 75 -3.69 -3.53 -11.34
C ASN A 75 -2.61 -4.40 -11.99
N LYS A 76 -2.83 -4.89 -13.22
CA LYS A 76 -1.81 -5.63 -13.97
C LYS A 76 -0.61 -4.78 -14.34
N ILE A 77 -0.82 -3.57 -14.84
CA ILE A 77 0.26 -2.62 -15.14
C ILE A 77 1.07 -2.35 -13.87
N ARG A 78 0.41 -2.09 -12.73
CA ARG A 78 1.09 -1.87 -11.45
C ARG A 78 1.94 -3.07 -11.03
N ALA A 79 1.38 -4.28 -11.10
CA ALA A 79 2.10 -5.50 -10.77
C ALA A 79 3.32 -5.73 -11.69
N GLN A 80 3.17 -5.46 -12.99
CA GLN A 80 4.26 -5.58 -13.96
C GLN A 80 5.33 -4.50 -13.75
N HIS A 81 4.92 -3.28 -13.38
CA HIS A 81 5.83 -2.20 -13.04
C HIS A 81 6.73 -2.60 -11.86
N TRP A 82 6.14 -3.04 -10.75
CA TRP A 82 6.90 -3.51 -9.60
C TRP A 82 7.86 -4.65 -9.93
N ALA A 83 7.42 -5.63 -10.72
CA ALA A 83 8.27 -6.76 -11.11
C ALA A 83 9.49 -6.35 -11.97
N ARG A 84 9.44 -5.20 -12.65
CA ARG A 84 10.55 -4.67 -13.44
C ARG A 84 11.49 -3.77 -12.65
N LEU A 85 11.10 -3.32 -11.46
CA LEU A 85 11.94 -2.49 -10.61
C LEU A 85 13.13 -3.29 -10.08
N PRO A 86 14.30 -2.66 -9.90
CA PRO A 86 15.45 -3.34 -9.34
C PRO A 86 15.18 -3.75 -7.89
N PHE A 87 15.73 -4.89 -7.48
CA PHE A 87 15.63 -5.39 -6.11
C PHE A 87 16.57 -4.61 -5.18
N THR A 88 16.18 -3.38 -4.83
CA THR A 88 16.94 -2.50 -3.92
C THR A 88 16.14 -2.22 -2.65
N MET A 89 16.85 -1.85 -1.57
CA MET A 89 16.22 -1.53 -0.29
C MET A 89 15.18 -0.40 -0.39
N SER A 90 15.44 0.62 -1.21
CA SER A 90 14.50 1.72 -1.43
C SER A 90 13.20 1.29 -2.12
N VAL A 91 13.29 0.36 -3.08
CA VAL A 91 12.12 -0.23 -3.75
C VAL A 91 11.34 -1.11 -2.78
N LEU A 92 12.02 -1.91 -1.97
CA LEU A 92 11.37 -2.76 -0.95
C LEU A 92 10.65 -1.92 0.12
N GLN A 93 11.26 -0.82 0.59
CA GLN A 93 10.60 0.13 1.48
C GLN A 93 9.37 0.77 0.82
N SER A 94 9.48 1.14 -0.47
CA SER A 94 8.36 1.70 -1.22
C SER A 94 7.22 0.69 -1.39
N LEU A 95 7.55 -0.59 -1.62
CA LEU A 95 6.59 -1.68 -1.71
C LEU A 95 5.88 -1.89 -0.37
N GLY A 96 6.61 -1.96 0.74
CA GLY A 96 6.02 -2.10 2.07
C GLY A 96 5.13 -0.90 2.45
N ASN A 97 5.55 0.33 2.11
CA ASN A 97 4.72 1.52 2.30
C ASN A 97 3.43 1.49 1.48
N ALA A 98 3.50 0.99 0.24
CA ALA A 98 2.32 0.85 -0.63
C ALA A 98 1.31 -0.17 -0.08
N THR A 99 1.76 -1.15 0.70
CA THR A 99 0.90 -2.16 1.33
C THR A 99 0.35 -1.74 2.70
N GLY A 100 0.84 -0.63 3.26
CA GLY A 100 0.35 -0.02 4.52
C GLY A 100 1.25 -0.29 5.73
N GLY A 101 1.17 0.56 6.76
CA GLY A 101 1.69 0.29 8.12
C GLY A 101 3.19 0.00 8.28
N LEU A 102 4.03 0.28 7.29
CA LEU A 102 5.45 -0.12 7.34
C LEU A 102 6.23 0.66 8.42
N LEU A 103 6.95 -0.07 9.27
CA LEU A 103 7.90 0.47 10.24
C LEU A 103 9.33 0.45 9.70
N SER A 104 9.77 -0.70 9.19
CA SER A 104 11.12 -0.86 8.65
C SER A 104 11.23 -2.07 7.73
N VAL A 105 12.22 -2.01 6.83
CA VAL A 105 12.65 -3.14 6.01
C VAL A 105 14.12 -3.38 6.30
N THR A 106 14.48 -4.62 6.64
CA THR A 106 15.86 -5.02 6.88
C THR A 106 16.18 -6.31 6.14
N GLU A 107 17.47 -6.59 5.96
CA GLU A 107 17.95 -7.81 5.31
C GLU A 107 18.69 -8.69 6.33
N ASP A 108 18.29 -9.95 6.42
CA ASP A 108 18.96 -10.98 7.20
C ASP A 108 19.91 -11.75 6.27
N PHE A 109 21.16 -11.31 6.19
CA PHE A 109 22.16 -11.89 5.29
C PHE A 109 22.43 -13.38 5.54
N LYS A 110 22.27 -13.85 6.80
CA LYS A 110 22.55 -15.24 7.16
C LYS A 110 21.41 -16.15 6.70
N ALA A 111 20.17 -15.74 6.92
CA ALA A 111 18.99 -16.46 6.46
C ALA A 111 18.69 -16.21 4.97
N LYS A 112 19.32 -15.19 4.37
CA LYS A 112 19.02 -14.65 3.03
C LYS A 112 17.55 -14.26 2.88
N GLU A 113 17.02 -13.58 3.90
CA GLU A 113 15.62 -13.18 3.98
C GLU A 113 15.49 -11.66 4.06
N ILE A 114 14.42 -11.11 3.48
CA ILE A 114 14.04 -9.70 3.67
C ILE A 114 12.97 -9.63 4.75
N VAL A 115 13.21 -8.85 5.80
CA VAL A 115 12.29 -8.68 6.91
C VAL A 115 11.50 -7.40 6.73
N PHE A 116 10.18 -7.53 6.59
CA PHE A 116 9.25 -6.40 6.64
C PHE A 116 8.64 -6.31 8.03
N SER A 117 8.82 -5.16 8.69
CA SER A 117 8.21 -4.88 9.99
C SER A 117 7.04 -3.93 9.81
N PHE A 118 5.85 -4.33 10.25
CA PHE A 118 4.62 -3.54 10.16
C PHE A 118 4.07 -3.18 11.54
N GLU A 119 3.33 -2.09 11.61
CA GLU A 119 2.55 -1.67 12.77
C GLU A 119 1.22 -2.43 12.81
N GLN A 120 0.84 -2.93 13.99
CA GLN A 120 -0.39 -3.72 14.17
C GLN A 120 -1.68 -2.92 13.91
N ASN A 121 -1.66 -1.61 14.14
CA ASN A 121 -2.88 -0.78 14.11
C ASN A 121 -3.33 -0.37 12.71
N GLN A 122 -2.61 -0.76 11.65
CA GLN A 122 -2.97 -0.43 10.28
C GLN A 122 -3.28 -1.70 9.48
N PRO A 123 -4.32 -1.67 8.61
CA PRO A 123 -4.56 -2.76 7.70
C PRO A 123 -3.39 -2.88 6.71
N VAL A 124 -2.85 -4.09 6.55
CA VAL A 124 -1.74 -4.38 5.63
C VAL A 124 -2.18 -5.42 4.61
N ASP A 125 -1.97 -5.12 3.32
CA ASP A 125 -2.24 -6.07 2.23
C ASP A 125 -1.04 -7.01 2.01
N LEU A 126 -1.01 -8.09 2.79
CA LEU A 126 0.06 -9.10 2.75
C LEU A 126 0.06 -9.93 1.46
N LEU A 127 -1.11 -10.11 0.83
CA LEU A 127 -1.22 -10.92 -0.38
C LEU A 127 -0.57 -10.20 -1.57
N THR A 128 -0.86 -8.90 -1.71
CA THR A 128 -0.21 -8.08 -2.74
C THR A 128 1.29 -7.97 -2.46
N LEU A 129 1.71 -7.82 -1.19
CA LEU A 129 3.12 -7.81 -0.82
C LEU A 129 3.84 -9.08 -1.30
N HIS A 130 3.35 -10.25 -0.90
CA HIS A 130 3.95 -11.55 -1.24
C HIS A 130 4.02 -11.77 -2.75
N THR A 131 2.91 -11.56 -3.45
CA THR A 131 2.84 -11.81 -4.90
C THR A 131 3.75 -10.89 -5.72
N VAL A 132 3.94 -9.65 -5.28
CA VAL A 132 4.87 -8.71 -5.91
C VAL A 132 6.30 -9.06 -5.55
N PHE A 133 6.58 -9.34 -4.27
CA PHE A 133 7.90 -9.72 -3.78
C PHE A 133 8.43 -10.94 -4.54
N GLU A 134 7.65 -12.01 -4.65
CA GLU A 134 8.05 -13.23 -5.34
C GLU A 134 8.39 -13.01 -6.82
N LYS A 135 7.72 -12.06 -7.49
CA LYS A 135 8.02 -11.72 -8.89
C LYS A 135 9.32 -10.96 -9.07
N MET A 136 9.67 -10.09 -8.13
CA MET A 136 10.92 -9.31 -8.17
C MET A 136 12.09 -10.04 -7.50
N ARG A 137 11.83 -11.09 -6.71
CA ARG A 137 12.81 -11.78 -5.88
C ARG A 137 13.93 -12.39 -6.74
N PRO A 138 15.19 -12.06 -6.47
CA PRO A 138 16.32 -12.73 -7.12
C PRO A 138 16.53 -14.13 -6.52
N VAL A 139 17.16 -15.02 -7.29
CA VAL A 139 17.37 -16.43 -6.92
C VAL A 139 18.12 -16.62 -5.59
N HIS A 140 18.97 -15.66 -5.20
CA HIS A 140 19.79 -15.75 -4.00
C HIS A 140 19.06 -15.30 -2.72
N VAL A 141 17.85 -14.75 -2.81
CA VAL A 141 17.02 -14.39 -1.66
C VAL A 141 15.98 -15.49 -1.47
N ASN A 142 15.88 -16.04 -0.26
CA ASN A 142 15.06 -17.21 0.02
C ASN A 142 13.57 -16.89 0.09
N ARG A 143 13.20 -15.81 0.80
CA ARG A 143 11.82 -15.35 1.01
C ARG A 143 11.79 -14.01 1.74
N GLU A 144 10.61 -13.42 1.81
CA GLU A 144 10.27 -12.37 2.75
C GLU A 144 9.80 -12.95 4.09
N ARG A 145 10.12 -12.25 5.17
CA ARG A 145 9.67 -12.54 6.54
C ARG A 145 8.89 -11.33 7.05
N ILE A 146 7.63 -11.54 7.38
CA ILE A 146 6.72 -10.48 7.82
C ILE A 146 6.66 -10.51 9.35
N THR A 147 6.95 -9.38 9.97
CA THR A 147 6.90 -9.20 11.43
C THR A 147 5.90 -8.09 11.74
N ILE A 148 4.95 -8.36 12.63
CA ILE A 148 4.01 -7.33 13.10
C ILE A 148 4.48 -6.93 14.50
N GLN A 149 4.92 -5.68 14.65
CA GLN A 149 5.36 -5.16 15.94
C GLN A 149 4.17 -4.62 16.72
N GLN A 150 3.98 -5.17 17.92
CA GLN A 150 3.05 -4.64 18.91
C GLN A 150 3.82 -3.79 19.92
N LYS A 151 3.46 -2.53 20.06
CA LYS A 151 3.86 -1.73 21.24
C LYS A 151 2.89 -2.03 22.37
N GLY A 152 3.29 -2.93 23.27
CA GLY A 152 2.59 -3.21 24.52
C GLY A 152 3.59 -3.63 25.59
N SER A 153 3.34 -3.27 26.85
CA SER A 153 4.08 -3.83 27.99
C SER A 153 3.40 -5.11 28.45
N LEU A 154 4.16 -6.21 28.51
CA LEU A 154 3.69 -7.43 29.18
C LEU A 154 3.82 -7.23 30.69
N THR A 155 2.70 -6.98 31.36
CA THR A 155 2.62 -6.98 32.82
C THR A 155 2.41 -8.41 33.29
N TYR A 156 3.46 -9.02 33.82
CA TYR A 156 3.39 -10.34 34.45
C TYR A 156 2.94 -10.18 35.90
N TRP A 157 1.89 -10.90 36.28
CA TRP A 157 1.54 -11.10 37.68
C TRP A 157 2.03 -12.50 38.09
N SER A 158 3.05 -12.57 38.94
CA SER A 158 3.41 -13.80 39.63
C SER A 158 2.66 -13.87 40.95
N GLY A 159 1.75 -14.83 41.09
CA GLY A 159 1.06 -15.14 42.33
C GLY A 159 1.28 -16.59 42.72
N THR A 160 1.14 -16.89 44.01
CA THR A 160 1.17 -18.27 44.50
C THR A 160 -0.19 -18.92 44.25
N THR A 161 -0.29 -19.85 43.32
CA THR A 161 -1.50 -20.68 43.18
C THR A 161 -1.48 -21.73 44.28
N GLN A 162 -2.37 -21.60 45.26
CA GLN A 162 -2.67 -22.70 46.18
C GLN A 162 -3.64 -23.65 45.49
N VAL A 163 -3.15 -24.81 45.07
CA VAL A 163 -3.99 -25.91 44.60
C VAL A 163 -4.43 -26.68 45.84
N TYR A 164 -5.71 -26.60 46.17
CA TYR A 164 -6.31 -27.48 47.17
C TYR A 164 -6.80 -28.73 46.47
N GLU A 165 -6.01 -29.80 46.57
CA GLU A 165 -6.47 -31.16 46.28
C GLU A 165 -7.26 -31.65 47.50
N SER A 166 -8.59 -31.66 47.40
CA SER A 166 -9.42 -32.41 48.33
C SER A 166 -9.57 -33.82 47.81
N PHE A 167 -9.11 -34.79 48.59
CA PHE A 167 -9.49 -36.20 48.41
C PHE A 167 -10.73 -36.44 49.26
N PRO A 168 -11.96 -36.36 48.69
CA PRO A 168 -13.13 -36.79 49.43
C PRO A 168 -12.97 -38.27 49.79
N LEU A 169 -12.84 -38.54 51.09
CA LEU A 169 -13.01 -39.88 51.64
C LEU A 169 -14.48 -40.27 51.45
N PHE A 170 -14.81 -40.82 50.29
CA PHE A 170 -16.08 -41.49 50.10
C PHE A 170 -16.04 -42.79 50.90
N CYS A 171 -16.94 -42.95 51.87
CA CYS A 171 -17.12 -44.23 52.54
C CYS A 171 -17.49 -45.28 51.47
N GLY A 172 -16.72 -46.37 51.40
CA GLY A 172 -16.92 -47.44 50.41
C GLY A 172 -16.03 -47.41 49.17
N ALA A 173 -15.04 -46.51 49.07
CA ALA A 173 -13.98 -46.66 48.07
C ALA A 173 -13.11 -47.87 48.43
N PHE A 174 -13.30 -48.99 47.72
CA PHE A 174 -12.52 -50.20 47.86
C PHE A 174 -11.04 -49.93 47.56
N TYR A 175 -10.20 -49.89 48.60
CA TYR A 175 -8.76 -50.07 48.42
C TYR A 175 -8.50 -51.57 48.19
N ALA A 176 -7.89 -51.91 47.05
CA ALA A 176 -7.38 -53.25 46.80
C ALA A 176 -6.11 -53.47 47.65
N GLY A 177 -6.32 -53.76 48.92
CA GLY A 177 -5.28 -53.97 49.92
C GLY A 177 -5.90 -53.82 51.31
N GLY A 178 -6.35 -54.94 51.88
CA GLY A 178 -7.12 -54.97 53.12
C GLY A 178 -6.36 -54.44 54.33
N GLU A 179 -7.06 -53.71 55.20
CA GLU A 179 -7.61 -54.22 56.46
C GLU A 179 -8.70 -53.24 56.91
N THR A 180 -9.89 -53.76 57.23
CA THR A 180 -11.05 -52.98 57.67
C THR A 180 -10.93 -52.67 59.15
N GLY A 181 -10.73 -51.40 59.48
CA GLY A 181 -10.93 -50.91 60.84
C GLY A 181 -10.84 -49.40 60.87
N LEU A 182 -11.83 -48.77 61.52
CA LEU A 182 -11.97 -47.35 61.82
C LEU A 182 -12.81 -46.55 60.81
N CYS A 183 -14.14 -46.73 60.94
CA CYS A 183 -14.97 -45.56 61.24
C CYS A 183 -14.98 -45.36 62.77
#